data_AF-A0A1Q7VJI7-F1
#
_entry.id   AF-A0A1Q7VJI7-F1
#
_cell.length_a   1.000
_cell.length_b   1.000
_cell.length_c   1.000
_cell.angle_alpha   90.00
_cell.angle_beta   90.00
_cell.angle_gamma   90.00
#
_symmetry.space_group_name_H-M   'P 1'
#
loop_
_entity.id
_entity.type
_entity.pdbx_description
1 polymer ?
#
loop_
_entity_poly.entity_id
_entity_poly.type
_entity_poly.pdbx_seq_one_letter_code
_entity_poly.pdbx_strand_id
1 'polypeptide(L)' 'MATGRYRPDVAQPQVWLEDGRDRPRAEAALAALRFDRAQTGRVFCRACKEENPASFELCWHCGANL' A
#
# COMPACT_ATOMS: atom_id res chain seq x y z
N MET A 1 5.16 -14.72 22.62
CA MET A 1 4.85 -14.13 21.31
C MET A 1 5.00 -12.62 21.43
N ALA A 2 6.05 -12.04 20.84
CA ALA A 2 6.27 -10.59 20.90
C ALA A 2 5.38 -9.90 19.84
N THR A 3 4.27 -9.32 20.28
CA THR A 3 3.51 -8.33 19.49
C THR A 3 4.32 -7.04 19.46
N GLY A 4 5.34 -6.99 18.60
CA GLY A 4 6.11 -5.78 18.33
C GLY A 4 5.18 -4.71 17.77
N ARG A 5 4.72 -3.78 18.61
CA ARG A 5 3.98 -2.59 18.17
C ARG A 5 4.98 -1.68 17.49
N TYR A 6 5.16 -1.90 16.18
CA TYR A 6 5.91 -0.98 15.35
C TYR A 6 5.18 0.36 15.36
N ARG A 7 5.91 1.44 15.61
CA ARG A 7 5.25 2.74 15.63
C ARG A 7 4.74 3.07 14.22
N PRO A 8 3.57 3.70 14.05
CA PRO A 8 3.05 4.02 12.72
C PRO A 8 4.02 4.86 11.88
N ASP A 9 4.89 5.64 12.53
CA ASP A 9 5.92 6.47 11.89
C ASP A 9 7.07 5.65 11.28
N VAL A 10 7.36 4.46 11.81
CA VAL A 10 8.46 3.61 11.28
C VAL A 10 8.00 2.67 10.16
N ALA A 11 6.69 2.55 9.92
CA ALA A 11 6.07 1.70 8.88
C ALA A 11 6.00 2.36 7.48
N GLN A 12 6.55 3.56 7.31
CA GLN A 12 6.57 4.22 6.01
C GLN A 12 7.72 3.66 5.14
N PRO A 13 7.50 3.54 3.82
CA PRO A 13 8.55 3.14 2.90
C PRO A 13 9.59 4.24 2.75
N GLN A 14 10.84 3.81 2.52
CA GLN A 14 11.99 4.68 2.40
C GLN A 14 12.63 4.49 1.03
N VAL A 15 12.97 5.60 0.36
CA VAL A 15 13.70 5.59 -0.91
C VAL A 15 15.06 6.22 -0.68
N TRP A 16 16.11 5.45 -0.99
CA TRP A 16 17.50 5.84 -0.82
C TRP A 16 18.06 6.18 -2.21
N LEU A 17 18.82 7.27 -2.29
CA LEU A 17 19.39 7.75 -3.55
C LEU A 17 20.90 7.52 -3.55
N GLU A 18 21.40 6.83 -4.55
CA GLU A 18 22.85 6.75 -4.82
C GLU A 18 23.35 8.00 -5.54
N ASP A 19 22.51 8.59 -6.41
CA ASP A 19 22.77 9.83 -7.13
C ASP A 19 21.69 10.88 -6.83
N GLY A 20 22.11 12.10 -6.51
CA GLY A 20 21.18 13.22 -6.23
C GLY A 20 20.31 13.60 -7.43
N ARG A 21 20.72 13.30 -8.66
CA ARG A 21 19.95 13.56 -9.89
C ARG A 21 18.64 12.77 -9.95
N ASP A 22 18.55 11.65 -9.23
CA ASP A 22 17.34 10.82 -9.19
C ASP A 22 16.27 11.35 -8.23
N ARG A 23 16.52 12.48 -7.56
CA ARG A 23 15.57 13.12 -6.63
C ARG A 23 14.16 13.27 -7.21
N PRO A 24 13.96 13.82 -8.43
CA PRO A 24 12.61 13.99 -8.98
C PRO A 24 11.88 12.67 -9.17
N ARG A 25 12.60 11.60 -9.57
CA ARG A 25 12.03 10.27 -9.75
C ARG A 25 11.62 9.65 -8.41
N ALA A 26 12.45 9.79 -7.37
CA ALA A 26 12.11 9.29 -6.03
C ALA A 26 10.90 10.02 -5.43
N GLU A 27 10.80 11.34 -5.63
CA GLU A 27 9.64 12.12 -5.19
C GLU A 27 8.35 11.67 -5.88
N ALA A 28 8.40 11.43 -7.19
CA ALA A 28 7.27 10.89 -7.96
C ALA A 28 6.83 9.51 -7.45
N ALA A 29 7.77 8.60 -7.19
CA ALA A 29 7.46 7.27 -6.65
C ALA A 29 6.80 7.34 -5.27
N LEU A 30 7.33 8.18 -4.37
CA LEU A 30 6.73 8.41 -3.05
C LEU A 30 5.33 9.05 -3.15
N ALA A 31 5.10 9.93 -4.13
CA ALA A 31 3.81 10.55 -4.36
C ALA A 31 2.76 9.53 -4.85
N ALA A 32 3.13 8.67 -5.80
CA ALA A 32 2.25 7.60 -6.30
C ALA A 32 1.80 6.68 -5.15
N LEU A 33 2.73 6.26 -4.31
CA LEU A 33 2.40 5.37 -3.20
C LEU A 33 1.47 6.03 -2.16
N ARG A 34 1.62 7.33 -1.91
CA ARG A 34 0.69 8.06 -1.03
C ARG A 34 -0.71 8.11 -1.62
N PHE A 35 -0.83 8.25 -2.94
CA PHE A 35 -2.12 8.27 -3.64
C PHE A 35 -2.84 6.93 -3.52
N ASP A 36 -2.15 5.81 -3.77
CA ASP A 36 -2.75 4.47 -3.66
C ASP A 36 -3.25 4.17 -2.25
N ARG A 37 -2.49 4.59 -1.22
CA ARG A 37 -2.90 4.46 0.19
C ARG A 37 -4.09 5.35 0.58
N ALA A 38 -4.36 6.40 -0.19
CA ALA A 38 -5.48 7.31 0.05
C ALA A 38 -6.80 6.80 -0.55
N GLN A 39 -6.80 5.68 -1.29
CA GLN A 39 -8.02 5.06 -1.79
C GLN A 39 -8.85 4.58 -0.59
N THR A 40 -9.93 5.31 -0.31
CA THR A 40 -10.88 5.00 0.75
C THR A 40 -12.14 4.41 0.14
N GLY A 41 -12.70 3.38 0.77
CA GLY A 41 -13.90 2.69 0.28
C GLY A 41 -13.84 1.19 0.44
N ARG A 42 -14.84 0.51 -0.11
CA ARG A 42 -14.97 -0.95 -0.07
C ARG A 42 -15.35 -1.50 -1.43
N VAL A 43 -14.85 -2.69 -1.75
CA VAL A 43 -15.10 -3.43 -2.99
C VAL A 43 -15.48 -4.87 -2.63
N PHE A 44 -16.45 -5.45 -3.33
CA PHE A 44 -16.81 -6.85 -3.15
C PHE A 44 -16.06 -7.72 -4.15
N CYS A 45 -15.40 -8.77 -3.65
CA CYS A 45 -14.69 -9.72 -4.52
C CYS A 45 -15.68 -10.40 -5.46
N ARG A 46 -15.39 -10.40 -6.77
CA ARG A 46 -16.26 -11.03 -7.77
C ARG A 46 -16.32 -12.55 -7.62
N ALA A 47 -15.25 -13.17 -7.11
CA ALA A 47 -15.11 -14.62 -6.96
C ALA A 47 -15.79 -15.17 -5.69
N CYS A 48 -15.49 -14.62 -4.50
CA CYS A 48 -16.01 -15.15 -3.22
C CYS A 48 -17.04 -14.26 -2.52
N LYS A 49 -17.33 -13.05 -3.05
CA LYS A 49 -18.27 -12.06 -2.48
C LYS A 49 -17.85 -11.44 -1.15
N GLU A 50 -16.61 -11.64 -0.71
CA GLU A 50 -16.09 -10.98 0.49
C GLU A 50 -15.96 -9.45 0.28
N GLU A 51 -16.20 -8.68 1.33
CA GLU A 51 -16.00 -7.23 1.32
C GLU A 51 -14.54 -6.91 1.65
N ASN A 52 -13.90 -6.10 0.82
CA ASN A 52 -12.48 -5.76 0.93
C ASN A 52 -12.31 -4.24 0.92
N PRO A 53 -11.31 -3.68 1.62
CA PRO A 53 -10.93 -2.28 1.43
C PRO A 53 -10.54 -2.02 -0.04
N ALA A 54 -10.96 -0.88 -0.59
CA ALA A 54 -10.64 -0.52 -1.98
C ALA A 54 -9.13 -0.34 -2.25
N SER A 55 -8.32 -0.18 -1.19
CA SER A 55 -6.86 -0.10 -1.27
C SER A 55 -6.17 -1.46 -1.46
N PHE A 56 -6.92 -2.56 -1.52
CA PHE A 56 -6.36 -3.89 -1.74
C PHE A 56 -6.45 -4.26 -3.22
N GLU A 57 -5.38 -4.83 -3.76
CA GLU A 57 -5.37 -5.37 -5.14
C GLU A 57 -5.89 -6.81 -5.19
N LEU A 58 -5.76 -7.56 -4.08
CA LEU A 58 -6.12 -8.97 -3.96
C LEU A 58 -7.09 -9.19 -2.81
N CYS A 59 -8.02 -10.12 -2.98
CA CYS A 59 -8.97 -10.49 -1.95
C CYS A 59 -8.26 -11.18 -0.79
N TRP A 60 -8.40 -10.65 0.42
CA TRP A 60 -7.75 -11.22 1.61
C TRP A 60 -8.26 -12.64 1.95
N HIS A 61 -9.46 -12.99 1.50
CA HIS A 61 -10.07 -14.30 1.75
C HIS A 61 -9.68 -15.35 0.71
N CYS A 62 -9.76 -15.05 -0.60
CA CYS A 62 -9.57 -16.04 -1.66
C CYS A 62 -8.36 -15.80 -2.58
N GLY A 63 -7.67 -14.66 -2.46
CA GLY A 63 -6.49 -14.32 -3.25
C GLY A 63 -6.76 -13.91 -4.71
N ALA A 64 -8.02 -13.85 -5.16
CA ALA A 64 -8.37 -13.35 -6.48
C ALA A 64 -8.20 -11.82 -6.58
N ASN A 65 -7.98 -11.30 -7.80
CA ASN A 65 -7.96 -9.85 -8.04
C ASN A 65 -9.32 -9.21 -7.68
N LEU A 66 -9.26 -8.02 -7.07
CA LEU A 66 -10.43 -7.24 -6.65
C LEU A 66 -10.94 -6.29 -7.74
#